data_AF-A0A7V3NAU8-F1
#
_entry.id   AF-A0A7V3NAU8-F1
#
_cell.length_a   1.000
_cell.length_b   1.000
_cell.length_c   1.000
_cell.angle_alpha   90.00
_cell.angle_beta   90.00
_cell.angle_gamma   90.00
#
_symmetry.space_group_name_H-M   'P 1'
#
loop_
_entity.id
_entity.type
_entity.pdbx_description
1 polymer ?
#
loop_
_entity_poly.entity_id
_entity_poly.type
_entity_poly.pdbx_seq_one_letter_code
_entity_poly.pdbx_strand_id
1 'polypeptide(L)' 'PANRIGHDAGITTAQLKTLQEVVTLSVFCGFSVLYLKEPLRWNYLVGFALVAAGALFVFAPWERLAP' A
#
# COMPACT_ATOMS: atom_id res chain seq x y z
N PRO A 1 -10.35 5.05 15.26
CA PRO A 1 -10.98 6.15 14.48
C PRO A 1 -11.03 5.86 12.97
N ALA A 2 -9.92 5.88 12.22
CA ALA A 2 -9.92 5.65 10.77
C ALA A 2 -10.28 4.21 10.34
N ASN A 3 -9.71 3.19 10.99
CA ASN A 3 -10.00 1.78 10.67
C ASN A 3 -11.48 1.40 10.96
N ARG A 4 -12.13 2.11 11.88
CA ARG A 4 -13.54 1.90 12.23
C ARG A 4 -14.46 2.59 11.22
N ILE A 5 -14.18 3.84 10.89
CA ILE A 5 -14.91 4.62 9.88
C ILE A 5 -14.82 3.96 8.49
N GLY A 6 -13.64 3.47 8.10
CA GLY A 6 -13.49 2.79 6.82
C GLY A 6 -14.24 1.44 6.77
N HIS A 7 -14.30 0.72 7.89
CA HIS A 7 -15.12 -0.49 8.00
C HIS A 7 -16.61 -0.17 7.86
N ASP A 8 -17.07 0.89 8.52
CA ASP A 8 -18.44 1.37 8.42
C ASP A 8 -18.77 1.91 6.99
N ALA A 9 -17.76 2.32 6.22
CA ALA A 9 -17.88 2.78 4.84
C ALA A 9 -17.72 1.66 3.78
N GLY A 10 -17.64 0.39 4.19
CA GLY A 10 -17.56 -0.77 3.29
C GLY A 10 -16.15 -1.16 2.84
N ILE A 11 -15.10 -0.60 3.44
CA ILE A 11 -13.70 -0.98 3.20
C ILE A 11 -13.24 -1.89 4.35
N THR A 12 -12.67 -3.05 4.05
CA THR A 12 -12.22 -3.97 5.11
C THR A 12 -11.04 -3.39 5.89
N THR A 13 -10.85 -3.83 7.14
CA THR A 13 -9.69 -3.41 7.94
C THR A 13 -8.37 -3.75 7.26
N ALA A 14 -8.30 -4.88 6.54
CA ALA A 14 -7.14 -5.27 5.75
C ALA A 14 -6.85 -4.25 4.65
N GLN A 15 -7.85 -3.88 3.85
CA GLN A 15 -7.73 -2.87 2.80
C GLN A 15 -7.29 -1.50 3.35
N LEU A 16 -7.85 -1.07 4.48
CA LEU A 16 -7.45 0.19 5.14
C LEU A 16 -5.98 0.17 5.56
N LYS A 17 -5.51 -0.93 6.16
CA LYS A 17 -4.11 -1.07 6.57
C LYS A 17 -3.18 -1.07 5.37
N THR A 18 -3.56 -1.79 4.31
CA THR A 18 -2.76 -1.86 3.09
C THR A 18 -2.66 -0.50 2.41
N LEU A 19 -3.75 0.27 2.34
CA LEU A 19 -3.69 1.65 1.82
C LEU A 19 -2.75 2.53 2.64
N GLN A 20 -2.79 2.40 3.97
CA GLN A 20 -1.90 3.13 4.87
C GLN A 20 -0.43 2.81 4.59
N GLU A 21 -0.09 1.55 4.37
CA GLU A 21 1.29 1.16 4.04
C GLU A 21 1.73 1.69 2.68
N VAL A 22 0.86 1.62 1.66
CA VAL A 22 1.15 2.15 0.32
C VAL A 22 1.43 3.65 0.37
N VAL A 23 0.59 4.43 1.10
CA VAL A 23 0.78 5.88 1.25
C VAL A 23 2.07 6.19 2.00
N THR A 24 2.32 5.53 3.13
CA THR A 24 3.55 5.71 3.91
C THR A 24 4.79 5.45 3.07
N LEU A 25 4.82 4.34 2.31
CA LEU A 25 5.93 3.96 1.46
C LEU A 25 6.16 4.98 0.34
N SER A 26 5.07 5.43 -0.31
CA SER A 26 5.14 6.39 -1.43
C SER A 26 5.68 7.75 -0.98
N VAL A 27 5.21 8.24 0.18
CA VAL A 27 5.71 9.49 0.78
C VAL A 27 7.18 9.35 1.16
N PHE A 28 7.57 8.21 1.75
CA PHE A 28 8.97 7.94 2.08
C PHE A 28 9.88 7.95 0.84
N CYS A 29 9.46 7.32 -0.26
CA CYS A 29 10.20 7.35 -1.53
C CYS A 29 10.42 8.77 -2.04
N GLY A 30 9.35 9.57 -2.08
CA GLY A 30 9.41 10.96 -2.51
C GLY A 30 10.33 11.79 -1.61
N PHE A 31 10.24 11.61 -0.29
CA PHE A 31 11.10 12.28 0.68
C PHE A 31 12.58 11.91 0.50
N SER A 32 12.89 10.62 0.31
CA SER A 32 14.26 10.14 0.10
C SER A 32 14.92 10.79 -1.13
N VAL A 33 14.20 10.85 -2.25
CA VAL A 33 14.74 11.44 -3.50
C VAL A 33 14.77 12.97 -3.46
N LEU A 34 13.68 13.61 -3.04
CA LEU A 34 13.51 15.05 -3.16
C LEU A 34 14.18 15.83 -2.03
N TYR A 35 14.17 15.30 -0.80
CA TYR A 35 14.69 15.98 0.37
C TYR A 35 16.07 15.47 0.79
N LEU A 36 16.23 14.15 0.95
CA LEU A 36 17.51 13.56 1.37
C LEU A 36 18.54 13.48 0.24
N LYS A 37 18.10 13.60 -1.01
CA LYS A 37 18.93 13.38 -2.22
C LYS A 37 19.60 11.99 -2.23
N GLU A 38 18.98 11.02 -1.59
CA GLU A 38 19.44 9.64 -1.60
C GLU A 38 18.81 8.91 -2.78
N PRO A 39 19.60 8.27 -3.65
CA PRO A 39 19.06 7.51 -4.76
C PRO A 39 18.35 6.25 -4.24
N LEU A 40 17.15 5.99 -4.75
CA LEU A 40 16.46 4.72 -4.52
C LEU A 40 17.26 3.60 -5.16
N ARG A 41 17.80 2.72 -4.32
CA ARG A 41 18.55 1.55 -4.77
C ARG A 41 17.62 0.56 -5.45
N TRP A 42 18.14 -0.22 -6.40
CA TRP A 42 17.37 -1.19 -7.18
C TRP A 42 16.60 -2.18 -6.29
N ASN A 43 17.19 -2.59 -5.16
CA ASN A 43 16.58 -3.50 -4.20
C ASN A 43 15.36 -2.88 -3.49
N TYR A 44 15.34 -1.55 -3.32
CA TYR A 44 14.18 -0.85 -2.77
C TYR A 44 13.04 -0.83 -3.77
N LEU A 45 13.34 -0.59 -5.06
CA LEU A 45 12.33 -0.64 -6.12
C LEU A 45 11.70 -2.04 -6.23
N VAL A 46 12.51 -3.10 -6.13
CA VAL A 46 12.00 -4.49 -6.08
C VAL A 46 11.12 -4.71 -4.84
N GLY A 47 11.58 -4.27 -3.67
CA GLY A 47 10.77 -4.35 -2.44
C GLY A 47 9.43 -3.62 -2.56
N PHE A 48 9.44 -2.41 -3.13
CA PHE A 48 8.23 -1.61 -3.35
C PHE A 48 7.30 -2.25 -4.38
N ALA A 49 7.84 -2.85 -5.44
CA ALA A 49 7.06 -3.61 -6.40
C ALA A 49 6.35 -4.81 -5.75
N LEU A 50 7.02 -5.51 -4.82
CA LEU A 50 6.41 -6.62 -4.07
C LEU A 50 5.32 -6.13 -3.10
N VAL A 51 5.53 -4.99 -2.43
CA VAL A 51 4.49 -4.37 -1.59
C VAL A 51 3.28 -3.93 -2.43
N ALA A 52 3.51 -3.34 -3.60
CA ALA A 52 2.45 -2.97 -4.54
C ALA A 52 1.70 -4.20 -5.05
N ALA A 53 2.40 -5.30 -5.36
CA ALA A 53 1.77 -6.57 -5.71
C ALA A 53 0.92 -7.12 -4.56
N GLY A 54 1.43 -7.08 -3.32
CA GLY A 54 0.66 -7.41 -2.13
C GLY A 54 -0.61 -6.57 -2.00
N ALA A 55 -0.53 -5.26 -2.28
CA ALA A 55 -1.69 -4.39 -2.31
C ALA A 55 -2.70 -4.81 -3.38
N LEU A 56 -2.26 -5.15 -4.59
CA LEU A 56 -3.14 -5.69 -5.62
C LEU A 56 -3.88 -6.94 -5.12
N PHE A 57 -3.23 -7.85 -4.39
CA PHE A 57 -3.90 -9.02 -3.83
C PHE A 57 -4.92 -8.67 -2.73
N VAL A 58 -4.72 -7.61 -1.95
CA VAL A 58 -5.70 -7.21 -0.92
C VAL A 58 -6.92 -6.49 -1.54
N PHE A 59 -6.72 -5.77 -2.65
CA PHE A 59 -7.78 -4.98 -3.30
C PHE A 59 -8.45 -5.68 -4.47
N ALA A 60 -7.85 -6.70 -5.06
CA ALA A 60 -8.45 -7.44 -6.15
C ALA A 60 -9.69 -8.21 -5.67
N PRO A 61 -10.75 -8.26 -6.49
CA PRO A 61 -12.04 -8.84 -6.13
C PRO A 61 -12.01 -10.37 -6.20
N TRP A 62 -11.14 -11.00 -5.40
CA TRP A 62 -11.03 -12.47 -5.35
C TRP A 62 -12.33 -13.13 -4.87
N GLU A 63 -13.13 -12.42 -4.08
CA GLU A 63 -14.46 -12.88 -3.64
C GLU A 63 -15.47 -13.02 -4.79
N ARG A 64 -15.28 -12.35 -5.94
CA ARG A 64 -16.16 -12.48 -7.11
C ARG A 64 -15.83 -13.71 -7.97
N LEU A 65 -14.79 -14.46 -7.62
CA LEU A 65 -14.33 -15.64 -8.34
C LEU A 65 -14.52 -16.94 -7.54
N ALA A 66 -15.05 -16.86 -6.32
CA ALA A 66 -15.52 -18.03 -5.59
C ALA A 66 -16.86 -18.49 -6.20
N PRO A 67 -16.99 -19.76 -6.64
CA PRO A 67 -18.23 -20.30 -7.20
C PRO A 67 -19.37 -20.36 -6.17
#